data_AF-A0A232EV13-F1
#
_entry.id   AF-A0A232EV13-F1
#
_cell.length_a   1.000
_cell.length_b   1.000
_cell.length_c   1.000
_cell.angle_alpha   90.00
_cell.angle_beta   90.00
_cell.angle_gamma   90.00
#
_symmetry.space_group_name_H-M   'P 1'
#
loop_
_entity.id
_entity.type
_entity.pdbx_description
1 polymer ?
#
loop_
_entity_poly.entity_id
_entity_poly.type
_entity_poly.pdbx_seq_one_letter_code
_entity_poly.pdbx_strand_id
1 'polypeptide(L)'
;MSLASNPGQFESEGSSGGFEHTWQRGATPDSICHVGRVGINNDRPDEALVVQGNVKVTGHIVQPSDARAKQNVHELDTREQLKNVQQLRVVRYRYAPEFSQHLGLGIGTHEDTGVIAQEVKQILPEAVLPAGDIVLPNGQRIDNFLVVNKERIFMENIGAVKELCKVTESLETRIDQLEKINKRLVQLKRGDSLKSSVSSVSNLSSSKYSSINAKTFMKSRSKKFEKNEELLSSNKLIQIIIVILIFIMAFW
;
A
#
# COMPACT_ATOMS: atom_id res chain seq x y z
N MET A 1 -51.14 -63.03 -16.36
CA MET A 1 -51.96 -61.92 -15.79
C MET A 1 -51.89 -62.07 -14.29
N SER A 2 -51.55 -61.09 -13.46
CA SER A 2 -51.55 -59.64 -13.67
C SER A 2 -50.88 -58.98 -12.46
N LEU A 3 -50.06 -57.96 -12.77
CA LEU A 3 -49.82 -56.73 -12.00
C LEU A 3 -49.02 -56.83 -10.70
N ALA A 4 -47.70 -56.65 -10.84
CA ALA A 4 -46.88 -56.05 -9.81
C ALA A 4 -47.30 -54.57 -9.66
N SER A 5 -47.84 -54.23 -8.49
CA SER A 5 -48.18 -52.86 -8.12
C SER A 5 -46.89 -52.15 -7.71
N ASN A 6 -46.49 -51.12 -8.46
CA ASN A 6 -45.36 -50.26 -8.15
C ASN A 6 -45.88 -49.05 -7.35
N PRO A 7 -45.63 -48.94 -6.03
CA PRO A 7 -45.97 -47.74 -5.29
C PRO A 7 -44.83 -46.73 -5.45
N GLY A 8 -44.62 -46.26 -6.67
CA GLY A 8 -43.85 -45.06 -6.96
C GLY A 8 -44.73 -43.83 -6.74
N GLN A 9 -45.09 -43.57 -5.49
CA GLN A 9 -45.77 -42.33 -5.09
C GLN A 9 -44.75 -41.49 -4.33
N PHE A 10 -43.88 -40.80 -5.09
CA PHE A 10 -43.16 -39.66 -4.54
C PHE A 10 -44.17 -38.53 -4.45
N GLU A 11 -44.44 -38.07 -3.24
CA GLU A 11 -45.21 -36.87 -3.00
C GLU A 11 -44.44 -35.68 -3.57
N SER A 12 -44.82 -35.21 -4.76
CA SER A 12 -44.51 -33.85 -5.21
C SER A 12 -45.43 -32.87 -4.46
N GLU A 13 -45.23 -32.75 -3.14
CA GLU A 13 -45.83 -31.66 -2.38
C GLU A 13 -44.92 -30.43 -2.42
N GLY A 14 -45.29 -29.52 -3.30
CA GLY A 14 -44.73 -28.17 -3.43
C GLY A 14 -45.61 -27.28 -4.30
N SER A 15 -46.92 -27.53 -4.33
CA SER A 15 -47.91 -26.76 -5.08
C SER A 15 -48.31 -25.50 -4.32
N SER A 16 -47.48 -24.45 -4.43
CA SER A 16 -47.92 -23.07 -4.24
C SER A 16 -47.30 -22.17 -5.31
N GLY A 17 -47.80 -22.26 -6.55
CA GLY A 17 -47.81 -21.16 -7.53
C GLY A 17 -46.48 -20.49 -7.91
N GLY A 18 -45.33 -21.11 -7.68
CA GLY A 18 -44.01 -20.61 -8.06
C GLY A 18 -43.17 -21.74 -8.64
N PHE A 19 -42.32 -21.44 -9.62
CA PHE A 19 -41.43 -22.39 -10.26
C PHE A 19 -40.69 -23.25 -9.22
N GLU A 20 -40.76 -24.57 -9.34
CA GLU A 20 -40.02 -25.50 -8.50
C GLU A 20 -38.52 -25.34 -8.81
N HIS A 21 -37.77 -24.68 -7.92
CA HIS A 21 -36.34 -24.44 -8.09
C HIS A 21 -35.51 -25.68 -7.72
N THR A 22 -35.70 -26.76 -8.49
CA THR A 22 -35.02 -28.06 -8.30
C THR A 22 -33.78 -28.15 -9.20
N TRP A 23 -32.76 -28.90 -8.75
CA TRP A 23 -31.58 -29.21 -9.57
C TRP A 23 -32.01 -30.06 -10.78
N GLN A 24 -31.63 -29.62 -11.98
CA GLN A 24 -32.02 -30.26 -13.25
C GLN A 24 -30.81 -30.58 -14.11
N ARG A 25 -30.96 -31.49 -15.07
CA ARG A 25 -29.88 -31.82 -16.02
C ARG A 25 -29.53 -30.59 -16.86
N GLY A 26 -28.24 -30.27 -16.96
CA GLY A 26 -27.75 -29.16 -17.79
C GLY A 26 -27.64 -29.54 -19.27
N ALA A 27 -27.37 -28.53 -20.11
CA ALA A 27 -27.32 -28.67 -21.56
C ALA A 27 -26.08 -29.45 -22.06
N THR A 28 -25.02 -29.54 -21.25
CA THR A 28 -23.80 -30.28 -21.60
C THR A 28 -23.81 -31.69 -20.98
N PRO A 29 -23.06 -32.66 -21.56
CA PRO A 29 -22.91 -33.99 -20.96
C PRO A 29 -22.46 -33.91 -19.49
N ASP A 30 -23.00 -34.80 -18.66
CA ASP A 30 -22.70 -34.94 -17.22
C ASP A 30 -22.81 -33.65 -16.39
N SER A 31 -23.66 -32.71 -16.83
CA SER A 31 -23.91 -31.46 -16.11
C SER A 31 -25.24 -31.46 -15.37
N ILE A 32 -25.25 -30.81 -14.21
CA ILE A 32 -26.44 -30.48 -13.44
C ILE A 32 -26.45 -28.95 -13.26
N CYS A 33 -27.62 -28.34 -13.39
CA CYS A 33 -27.83 -26.90 -13.29
C CYS A 33 -28.90 -26.61 -12.24
N HIS A 34 -28.70 -25.54 -11.49
CA HIS A 34 -29.72 -24.91 -10.66
C HIS A 34 -29.88 -23.47 -11.11
N VAL A 35 -31.13 -23.05 -11.34
CA VAL A 35 -31.46 -21.68 -11.73
C VAL A 35 -32.14 -20.99 -10.55
N GLY A 36 -31.42 -20.05 -9.95
CA GLY A 36 -31.86 -19.34 -8.76
C GLY A 36 -30.69 -19.09 -7.81
N ARG A 37 -31.01 -18.80 -6.55
CA ARG A 37 -30.04 -18.63 -5.48
C ARG A 37 -29.89 -19.94 -4.71
N VAL A 38 -28.65 -20.27 -4.35
CA VAL A 38 -28.33 -21.46 -3.55
C VAL A 38 -27.75 -21.02 -2.21
N GLY A 39 -28.42 -21.40 -1.13
CA GLY A 39 -27.92 -21.22 0.24
C GLY A 39 -27.44 -22.55 0.81
N ILE A 40 -26.19 -22.60 1.29
CA ILE A 40 -25.67 -23.72 2.07
C ILE A 40 -25.66 -23.30 3.54
N ASN A 41 -26.45 -23.98 4.36
CA ASN A 41 -26.74 -23.61 5.76
C ASN A 41 -27.32 -22.19 5.92
N ASN A 42 -27.94 -21.65 4.87
CA ASN A 42 -28.54 -20.33 4.85
C ASN A 42 -29.87 -20.41 4.09
N ASP A 43 -30.98 -20.07 4.74
CA ASP A 43 -32.33 -20.19 4.21
C ASP A 43 -32.79 -18.96 3.41
N ARG A 44 -32.01 -17.87 3.42
CA ARG A 44 -32.31 -16.60 2.76
C ARG A 44 -31.06 -16.01 2.08
N PRO A 45 -30.51 -16.67 1.04
CA PRO A 45 -29.34 -16.17 0.33
C PRO A 45 -29.65 -14.83 -0.38
N ASP A 46 -28.82 -13.83 -0.13
CA ASP A 46 -28.87 -12.51 -0.78
C ASP A 46 -28.13 -12.49 -2.13
N GLU A 47 -27.20 -13.42 -2.34
CA GLU A 47 -26.46 -13.63 -3.59
C GLU A 47 -26.78 -14.97 -4.28
N ALA A 48 -26.23 -15.18 -5.48
CA ALA A 48 -26.44 -16.41 -6.26
C ALA A 48 -25.97 -17.68 -5.53
N LEU A 49 -24.91 -17.58 -4.72
CA LEU A 49 -24.41 -18.64 -3.85
C LEU A 49 -23.96 -18.03 -2.53
N VAL A 50 -24.60 -18.44 -1.43
CA VAL A 50 -24.21 -18.05 -0.07
C VAL A 50 -23.89 -19.31 0.73
N VAL A 51 -22.73 -19.33 1.36
CA VAL A 51 -22.28 -20.46 2.18
C VAL A 51 -22.02 -19.98 3.59
N GLN A 52 -22.84 -20.47 4.54
CA GLN A 52 -22.61 -20.30 5.96
C GLN A 52 -21.74 -21.47 6.46
N GLY A 53 -20.43 -21.29 6.27
CA GLY A 53 -19.40 -22.28 6.58
C GLY A 53 -18.16 -22.12 5.70
N ASN A 54 -17.33 -23.17 5.64
CA ASN A 54 -16.10 -23.16 4.85
C ASN A 54 -16.32 -23.67 3.43
N VAL A 55 -15.68 -23.01 2.46
CA VAL A 55 -15.58 -23.51 1.08
C VAL A 55 -14.17 -24.06 0.87
N LYS A 56 -14.04 -25.35 0.55
CA LYS A 56 -12.77 -26.00 0.21
C LYS A 56 -12.69 -26.20 -1.31
N VAL A 57 -11.72 -25.54 -1.94
CA VAL A 57 -11.49 -25.61 -3.39
C VAL A 57 -10.14 -26.25 -3.64
N THR A 58 -10.08 -27.30 -4.46
CA THR A 58 -8.81 -27.93 -4.90
C THR A 58 -8.21 -27.25 -6.12
N GLY A 59 -9.03 -26.57 -6.91
CA GLY A 59 -8.63 -25.76 -8.07
C GLY A 59 -8.60 -24.27 -7.77
N HIS A 60 -9.06 -23.47 -8.73
CA HIS A 60 -9.01 -22.00 -8.66
C HIS A 60 -10.42 -21.39 -8.69
N ILE A 61 -10.60 -20.32 -7.93
CA ILE A 61 -11.70 -19.37 -8.14
C ILE A 61 -11.22 -18.41 -9.24
N VAL A 62 -11.90 -18.39 -10.37
CA VAL A 62 -11.55 -17.56 -11.52
C VAL A 62 -12.59 -16.48 -11.75
N GLN A 63 -12.13 -15.31 -12.17
CA GLN A 63 -12.99 -14.16 -12.47
C GLN A 63 -12.72 -13.64 -13.89
N PRO A 64 -13.77 -13.23 -14.62
CA PRO A 64 -13.59 -12.65 -15.95
C PRO A 64 -12.85 -11.30 -15.87
N SER A 65 -11.82 -11.11 -16.69
CA SER A 65 -11.00 -9.89 -16.69
C SER A 65 -10.55 -9.45 -18.09
N ASP A 66 -11.20 -9.95 -19.14
CA ASP A 66 -10.89 -9.62 -20.55
C ASP A 66 -11.18 -8.14 -20.86
N ALA A 67 -10.27 -7.48 -21.59
CA ALA A 67 -10.40 -6.07 -21.96
C ALA A 67 -11.65 -5.79 -22.81
N ARG A 68 -12.11 -6.75 -23.63
CA ARG A 68 -13.31 -6.60 -24.48
C ARG A 68 -14.61 -6.55 -23.69
N ALA A 69 -14.59 -7.06 -22.45
CA ALA A 69 -15.71 -7.03 -21.54
C ALA A 69 -15.70 -5.78 -20.63
N LYS A 70 -14.70 -4.89 -20.75
CA LYS A 70 -14.52 -3.71 -19.91
C LYS A 70 -14.73 -2.42 -20.72
N GLN A 71 -15.28 -1.41 -20.06
CA GLN A 71 -15.46 -0.06 -20.61
C GLN A 71 -14.97 0.96 -19.58
N ASN A 72 -14.65 2.18 -20.02
CA ASN A 72 -14.17 3.28 -19.16
C ASN A 72 -12.92 2.92 -18.34
N VAL A 73 -12.00 2.15 -18.93
CA VAL A 73 -10.74 1.75 -18.28
C VAL A 73 -9.80 2.95 -18.19
N HIS A 74 -9.41 3.30 -16.97
CA HIS A 74 -8.44 4.33 -16.65
C HIS A 74 -7.45 3.81 -15.61
N GLU A 75 -6.22 4.32 -15.63
CA GLU A 75 -5.23 4.00 -14.60
C GLU A 75 -5.56 4.78 -13.32
N LEU A 76 -5.34 4.14 -12.16
CA LEU A 76 -5.52 4.74 -10.84
C LEU A 76 -4.23 5.44 -10.38
N ASP A 77 -4.35 6.44 -9.50
CA ASP A 77 -3.19 7.11 -8.89
C ASP A 77 -2.56 6.23 -7.80
N THR A 78 -1.36 5.71 -8.08
CA THR A 78 -0.63 4.83 -7.17
C THR A 78 -0.23 5.52 -5.85
N ARG A 79 -0.13 6.86 -5.82
CA ARG A 79 0.13 7.63 -4.58
C ARG A 79 -1.04 7.62 -3.63
N GLU A 80 -2.24 7.78 -4.16
CA GLU A 80 -3.47 7.67 -3.39
C GLU A 80 -3.63 6.25 -2.85
N GLN A 81 -3.36 5.26 -3.69
CA GLN A 81 -3.41 3.86 -3.27
C GLN A 81 -2.42 3.56 -2.14
N LEU A 82 -1.19 4.08 -2.20
CA LEU A 82 -0.23 3.97 -1.10
C LEU A 82 -0.73 4.65 0.18
N LYS A 83 -1.29 5.86 0.07
CA LYS A 83 -1.85 6.59 1.22
C LYS A 83 -3.00 5.81 1.86
N ASN A 84 -3.89 5.23 1.06
CA ASN A 84 -5.01 4.43 1.55
C ASN A 84 -4.51 3.19 2.30
N VAL A 85 -3.58 2.43 1.71
CA VAL A 85 -2.98 1.24 2.34
C VAL A 85 -2.26 1.58 3.64
N GLN A 86 -1.56 2.71 3.71
CA GLN A 86 -0.91 3.18 4.95
C GLN A 86 -1.90 3.48 6.09
N GLN A 87 -3.14 3.82 5.76
CA GLN A 87 -4.19 4.09 6.75
C GLN A 87 -4.94 2.82 7.17
N LEU A 88 -4.88 1.74 6.37
CA LEU A 88 -5.53 0.48 6.69
C LEU A 88 -4.84 -0.20 7.87
N ARG A 89 -5.61 -0.47 8.93
CA ARG A 89 -5.12 -1.18 10.11
C ARG A 89 -5.37 -2.68 9.97
N VAL A 90 -4.28 -3.45 10.03
CA VAL A 90 -4.32 -4.92 10.11
C VAL A 90 -4.39 -5.33 11.58
N VAL A 91 -5.34 -6.19 11.92
CA VAL A 91 -5.62 -6.60 13.30
C VAL A 91 -5.62 -8.12 13.43
N ARG A 92 -5.27 -8.60 14.63
CA ARG A 92 -5.59 -9.95 15.07
C ARG A 92 -6.86 -9.93 15.89
N TYR A 93 -7.75 -10.88 15.68
CA TYR A 93 -9.02 -10.93 16.38
C TYR A 93 -9.50 -12.37 16.56
N ARG A 94 -10.47 -12.53 17.45
CA ARG A 94 -11.31 -13.72 17.55
C ARG A 94 -12.75 -13.28 17.46
N TYR A 95 -13.58 -14.08 16.80
CA TYR A 95 -15.02 -13.86 16.83
C TYR A 95 -15.56 -14.11 18.24
N ALA A 96 -16.59 -13.35 18.62
CA ALA A 96 -17.34 -13.64 19.83
C ALA A 96 -17.93 -15.06 19.76
N PRO A 97 -17.98 -15.82 20.87
CA PRO A 97 -18.44 -17.21 20.86
C PRO A 97 -19.81 -17.40 20.18
N GLU A 98 -20.75 -16.49 20.44
CA GLU A 98 -22.11 -16.52 19.89
C GLU A 98 -22.12 -16.27 18.38
N PHE A 99 -21.21 -15.44 17.89
CA PHE A 99 -21.02 -15.18 16.47
C PHE A 99 -20.34 -16.35 15.77
N SER A 100 -19.32 -16.96 16.39
CA SER A 100 -18.69 -18.19 15.88
C SER A 100 -19.71 -19.31 15.73
N GLN A 101 -20.52 -19.53 16.77
CA GLN A 101 -21.60 -20.52 16.74
C GLN A 101 -22.61 -20.21 15.63
N HIS A 102 -23.01 -18.94 15.48
CA HIS A 102 -23.88 -18.51 14.38
C HIS A 102 -23.30 -18.89 13.02
N LEU A 103 -22.02 -18.60 12.77
CA LEU A 103 -21.37 -18.91 11.48
C LEU A 103 -21.10 -20.41 11.22
N GLY A 104 -21.45 -21.30 12.17
CA GLY A 104 -21.07 -22.72 12.08
C GLY A 104 -19.56 -22.93 12.14
N LEU A 105 -18.82 -21.92 12.59
CA LEU A 105 -17.42 -22.05 12.93
C LEU A 105 -17.39 -22.73 14.30
N GLY A 106 -16.69 -23.87 14.42
CA GLY A 106 -16.54 -24.53 15.71
C GLY A 106 -15.99 -23.57 16.78
N ILE A 107 -16.01 -23.98 18.05
CA ILE A 107 -15.40 -23.21 19.15
C ILE A 107 -13.88 -23.26 18.97
N GLY A 108 -13.37 -22.51 18.01
CA GLY A 108 -11.95 -22.38 17.73
C GLY A 108 -11.37 -21.31 18.64
N THR A 109 -10.29 -21.64 19.33
CA THR A 109 -9.48 -20.65 20.06
C THR A 109 -8.54 -19.87 19.14
N HIS A 110 -8.59 -20.14 17.83
CA HIS A 110 -7.70 -19.59 16.83
C HIS A 110 -7.98 -18.11 16.60
N GLU A 111 -6.90 -17.32 16.58
CA GLU A 111 -6.95 -15.92 16.17
C GLU A 111 -6.83 -15.82 14.66
N ASP A 112 -7.70 -15.03 14.05
CA ASP A 112 -7.61 -14.66 12.64
C ASP A 112 -6.92 -13.31 12.49
N THR A 113 -6.36 -13.08 11.30
CA THR A 113 -5.78 -11.79 10.91
C THR A 113 -6.62 -11.17 9.81
N GLY A 114 -6.97 -9.90 9.96
CA GLY A 114 -7.81 -9.20 8.99
C GLY A 114 -7.92 -7.71 9.24
N VAL A 115 -9.06 -7.15 8.86
CA VAL A 115 -9.37 -5.72 8.91
C VAL A 115 -10.75 -5.52 9.53
N ILE A 116 -11.00 -4.34 10.11
CA ILE A 116 -12.31 -3.98 10.65
C ILE A 116 -13.11 -3.25 9.56
N ALA A 117 -14.27 -3.79 9.19
CA ALA A 117 -15.08 -3.28 8.07
C ALA A 117 -15.44 -1.79 8.21
N GLN A 118 -15.73 -1.34 9.43
CA GLN A 118 -16.05 0.06 9.72
C GLN A 118 -14.87 1.00 9.47
N GLU A 119 -13.64 0.56 9.77
CA GLU A 119 -12.41 1.33 9.51
C GLU A 119 -12.09 1.35 8.03
N VAL A 120 -12.21 0.20 7.34
CA VAL A 120 -12.07 0.12 5.89
C VAL A 120 -13.04 1.07 5.20
N LYS A 121 -14.30 1.13 5.66
CA LYS A 121 -15.34 1.98 5.04
C LYS A 121 -14.98 3.47 5.03
N GLN A 122 -14.17 3.95 5.97
CA GLN A 122 -13.73 5.35 6.00
C GLN A 122 -12.66 5.65 4.94
N ILE A 123 -11.94 4.62 4.47
CA ILE A 123 -10.80 4.76 3.56
C ILE A 123 -11.17 4.29 2.15
N LEU A 124 -11.80 3.11 2.05
CA LEU A 124 -12.23 2.41 0.84
C LEU A 124 -13.71 2.01 0.97
N PRO A 125 -14.66 2.97 0.92
CA PRO A 125 -16.08 2.68 1.13
C PRO A 125 -16.63 1.63 0.16
N GLU A 126 -16.15 1.61 -1.08
CA GLU A 126 -16.52 0.64 -2.12
C GLU A 126 -16.04 -0.79 -1.84
N ALA A 127 -15.08 -0.97 -0.94
CA ALA A 127 -14.63 -2.30 -0.50
C ALA A 127 -15.53 -2.90 0.58
N VAL A 128 -16.55 -2.18 1.07
CA VAL A 128 -17.40 -2.61 2.18
C VAL A 128 -18.86 -2.68 1.74
N LEU A 129 -19.46 -3.86 1.91
CA LEU A 129 -20.82 -4.14 1.51
C LEU A 129 -21.69 -4.43 2.73
N PRO A 130 -22.95 -3.98 2.76
CA PRO A 130 -23.91 -4.41 3.76
C PRO A 130 -24.35 -5.86 3.48
N ALA A 131 -24.54 -6.64 4.54
CA ALA A 131 -25.02 -8.03 4.51
C ALA A 131 -26.31 -8.20 5.33
N GLY A 132 -27.06 -7.11 5.50
CA GLY A 132 -28.30 -7.09 6.28
C GLY A 132 -28.09 -7.23 7.79
N ASP A 133 -29.17 -7.53 8.50
CA ASP A 133 -29.14 -7.68 9.96
C ASP A 133 -28.91 -9.13 10.35
N ILE A 134 -28.04 -9.36 11.33
CA ILE A 134 -27.75 -10.70 11.86
C ILE A 134 -28.40 -10.85 13.23
N VAL A 135 -29.14 -11.93 13.43
CA VAL A 135 -29.66 -12.32 14.75
C VAL A 135 -28.87 -13.52 15.25
N LEU A 136 -28.20 -13.34 16.38
CA LEU A 136 -27.37 -14.37 17.02
C LEU A 136 -28.22 -15.34 17.85
N PRO A 137 -27.71 -16.55 18.14
CA PRO A 137 -28.44 -17.55 18.95
C PRO A 137 -28.86 -17.06 20.34
N ASN A 138 -28.13 -16.10 20.92
CA ASN A 138 -28.45 -15.49 22.21
C ASN A 138 -29.54 -14.38 22.12
N GLY A 139 -30.10 -14.13 20.94
CA GLY A 139 -31.10 -13.09 20.68
C GLY A 139 -30.52 -11.70 20.42
N GLN A 140 -29.19 -11.52 20.51
CA GLN A 140 -28.54 -10.27 20.14
C GLN A 140 -28.68 -10.03 18.63
N ARG A 141 -29.01 -8.79 18.26
CA ARG A 141 -29.09 -8.35 16.87
C ARG A 141 -27.90 -7.46 16.54
N ILE A 142 -27.28 -7.70 15.40
CA ILE A 142 -26.27 -6.82 14.79
C ILE A 142 -26.90 -6.21 13.55
N ASP A 143 -27.25 -4.94 13.64
CA ASP A 143 -27.88 -4.20 12.54
C ASP A 143 -26.84 -3.83 11.48
N ASN A 144 -27.24 -3.94 10.21
CA ASN A 144 -26.44 -3.57 9.05
C ASN A 144 -25.02 -4.14 9.13
N PHE A 145 -24.92 -5.46 9.30
CA PHE A 145 -23.67 -6.18 9.33
C PHE A 145 -22.87 -5.89 8.06
N LEU A 146 -21.57 -5.67 8.21
CA LEU A 146 -20.70 -5.26 7.10
C LEU A 146 -19.75 -6.40 6.75
N VAL A 147 -19.64 -6.68 5.46
CA VAL A 147 -18.65 -7.59 4.89
C VAL A 147 -17.67 -6.82 4.01
N VAL A 148 -16.49 -7.38 3.80
CA VAL A 148 -15.39 -6.71 3.08
C VAL A 148 -15.02 -7.49 1.82
N ASN A 149 -15.01 -6.79 0.69
CA ASN A 149 -14.43 -7.29 -0.56
C ASN A 149 -12.90 -7.25 -0.44
N LYS A 150 -12.32 -8.39 -0.05
CA LYS A 150 -10.87 -8.55 0.14
C LYS A 150 -10.07 -8.41 -1.17
N GLU A 151 -10.66 -8.73 -2.32
CA GLU A 151 -9.99 -8.56 -3.61
C GLU A 151 -9.83 -7.08 -3.99
N ARG A 152 -10.83 -6.25 -3.67
CA ARG A 152 -10.72 -4.80 -3.85
C ARG A 152 -9.57 -4.22 -3.02
N ILE A 153 -9.45 -4.62 -1.75
CA ILE A 153 -8.32 -4.23 -0.89
C ILE A 153 -6.99 -4.74 -1.47
N PHE A 154 -6.97 -5.97 -2.01
CA PHE A 154 -5.78 -6.52 -2.63
C PHE A 154 -5.31 -5.69 -3.85
N MET A 155 -6.24 -5.24 -4.70
CA MET A 155 -5.91 -4.35 -5.82
C MET A 155 -5.37 -2.99 -5.37
N GLU A 156 -5.82 -2.48 -4.21
CA GLU A 156 -5.22 -1.30 -3.57
C GLU A 156 -3.74 -1.54 -3.23
N ASN A 157 -3.43 -2.70 -2.65
CA ASN A 157 -2.07 -3.09 -2.30
C ASN A 157 -1.15 -3.19 -3.52
N ILE A 158 -1.63 -3.68 -4.67
CA ILE A 158 -0.83 -3.71 -5.92
C ILE A 158 -0.40 -2.30 -6.32
N GLY A 159 -1.34 -1.34 -6.27
CA GLY A 159 -1.06 0.07 -6.56
C GLY A 159 -0.04 0.68 -5.60
N ALA A 160 -0.22 0.42 -4.30
CA ALA A 160 0.71 0.86 -3.26
C ALA A 160 2.13 0.31 -3.47
N VAL A 161 2.27 -0.97 -3.81
CA VAL A 161 3.57 -1.58 -4.12
C VAL A 161 4.21 -0.94 -5.35
N LYS A 162 3.42 -0.67 -6.42
CA LYS A 162 3.93 0.09 -7.59
C LYS A 162 4.48 1.45 -7.18
N GLU A 163 3.81 2.20 -6.30
CA GLU A 163 4.31 3.49 -5.82
C GLU A 163 5.58 3.35 -4.98
N LEU A 164 5.64 2.36 -4.09
CA LEU A 164 6.84 2.09 -3.29
C LEU A 164 8.06 1.80 -4.18
N CYS A 165 7.89 1.05 -5.26
CA CYS A 165 8.95 0.82 -6.24
C CYS A 165 9.42 2.15 -6.88
N LYS A 166 8.49 3.01 -7.32
CA LYS A 166 8.83 4.33 -7.88
C LYS A 166 9.61 5.20 -6.89
N VAL A 167 9.20 5.22 -5.63
CA VAL A 167 9.89 5.99 -4.57
C VAL A 167 11.29 5.43 -4.33
N THR A 168 11.44 4.11 -4.32
CA THR A 168 12.74 3.44 -4.14
C THR A 168 13.71 3.78 -5.27
N GLU A 169 13.29 3.67 -6.53
CA GLU A 169 14.09 4.05 -7.70
C GLU A 169 14.51 5.54 -7.67
N SER A 170 13.60 6.41 -7.23
CA SER A 170 13.92 7.83 -7.07
C SER A 170 14.96 8.09 -5.99
N LEU A 171 14.92 7.33 -4.88
CA LEU A 171 15.90 7.45 -3.80
C LEU A 171 17.27 6.93 -4.25
N GLU A 172 17.33 5.80 -4.95
CA GLU A 172 18.57 5.24 -5.51
C GLU A 172 19.26 6.22 -6.46
N THR A 173 18.50 6.82 -7.39
CA THR A 173 19.03 7.83 -8.32
C THR A 173 19.63 9.02 -7.57
N ARG A 174 19.00 9.44 -6.46
CA ARG A 174 19.48 10.56 -5.66
C ARG A 174 20.74 10.20 -4.87
N ILE A 175 20.83 8.98 -4.36
CA ILE A 175 22.04 8.47 -3.70
C ILE A 175 23.20 8.47 -4.70
N ASP A 176 23.00 7.93 -5.91
CA ASP A 176 24.01 7.91 -6.97
C ASP A 176 24.54 9.30 -7.34
N GLN A 177 23.64 10.28 -7.43
CA GLN A 177 24.00 11.67 -7.69
C GLN A 177 24.83 12.25 -6.55
N LEU A 178 24.41 12.03 -5.30
CA LEU A 178 25.14 12.49 -4.12
C LEU A 178 26.53 11.86 -4.04
N GLU A 179 26.66 10.57 -4.33
CA GLU A 179 27.96 9.90 -4.38
C GLU A 179 28.88 10.46 -5.46
N LYS A 180 28.35 10.72 -6.66
CA LYS A 180 29.12 11.34 -7.77
C LYS A 180 29.61 12.73 -7.39
N ILE A 181 28.75 13.55 -6.78
CA ILE A 181 29.11 14.89 -6.30
C ILE A 181 30.18 14.80 -5.21
N ASN A 182 30.02 13.90 -4.24
CA ASN A 182 30.99 13.71 -3.17
C ASN A 182 32.36 13.26 -3.71
N LYS A 183 32.40 12.31 -4.66
CA LYS A 183 33.64 11.89 -5.33
C LYS A 183 34.33 13.06 -6.02
N ARG A 184 33.60 13.92 -6.75
CA ARG A 184 34.14 15.13 -7.39
C ARG A 184 34.67 16.14 -6.36
N LEU A 185 33.94 16.37 -5.26
CA LEU A 185 34.38 17.24 -4.18
C LEU A 185 35.69 16.78 -3.53
N VAL A 186 35.83 15.47 -3.28
CA VAL A 186 37.08 14.89 -2.75
C VAL A 186 38.24 15.06 -3.74
N GLN A 187 38.00 14.88 -5.05
CA GLN A 187 39.02 15.12 -6.08
C GLN A 187 39.45 16.59 -6.14
N LEU A 188 38.51 17.55 -6.05
CA LEU A 188 38.81 18.98 -6.03
C LEU A 188 39.61 19.38 -4.79
N LYS A 189 39.26 18.87 -3.59
CA LYS A 189 40.04 19.11 -2.37
C LYS A 189 41.50 18.63 -2.48
N ARG A 190 41.74 17.54 -3.22
CA ARG A 190 43.11 17.04 -3.49
C ARG A 190 43.84 17.87 -4.57
N GLY A 191 43.10 18.44 -5.52
CA GLY A 191 43.65 19.28 -6.59
C GLY A 191 44.12 20.66 -6.12
N ASP A 192 43.44 21.26 -5.15
CA ASP A 192 43.86 22.54 -4.56
C ASP A 192 45.17 22.43 -3.77
N SER A 193 45.45 21.26 -3.16
CA SER A 193 46.70 21.03 -2.42
C SER A 193 47.95 20.86 -3.29
N LEU A 194 47.83 20.68 -4.61
CA LEU A 194 48.98 20.51 -5.52
C LEU A 194 49.32 21.78 -6.33
N LYS A 195 48.47 22.82 -6.30
CA LYS A 195 48.74 24.11 -6.97
C LYS A 195 49.39 25.17 -6.08
N SER A 196 49.52 24.93 -4.77
CA SER A 196 50.12 25.87 -3.83
C SER A 196 51.63 25.72 -3.60
N SER A 197 52.35 24.89 -4.39
CA SER A 197 53.81 24.68 -4.24
C SER A 197 54.67 25.01 -5.47
N VAL A 198 54.20 25.85 -6.40
CA VAL A 198 55.04 26.37 -7.51
C VAL A 198 54.96 27.90 -7.54
N SER A 199 55.64 28.56 -6.60
CA SER A 199 56.06 29.95 -6.74
C SER A 199 57.32 30.22 -5.89
N SER A 200 58.42 29.57 -6.27
CA SER A 200 59.80 29.86 -5.88
C SER A 200 60.63 29.02 -6.85
N VAL A 201 61.10 29.52 -8.00
CA VAL A 201 62.36 30.28 -8.24
C VAL A 201 62.26 30.83 -9.68
N SER A 202 62.68 32.06 -10.00
CA SER A 202 64.08 32.31 -10.38
C SER A 202 64.43 33.81 -10.34
N ASN A 203 65.51 34.13 -9.64
CA ASN A 203 66.30 35.34 -9.87
C ASN A 203 67.17 35.11 -11.11
N LEU A 204 67.06 35.96 -12.12
CA LEU A 204 68.10 36.16 -13.13
C LEU A 204 68.27 37.66 -13.42
N SER A 205 69.54 38.02 -13.49
CA SER A 205 70.13 39.34 -13.56
C SER A 205 70.05 40.02 -14.93
N SER A 206 70.05 41.36 -14.85
CA SER A 206 70.81 42.32 -15.67
C SER A 206 70.19 42.96 -16.93
N SER A 207 70.52 44.26 -17.00
CA SER A 207 70.67 45.16 -18.15
C SER A 207 69.49 46.03 -18.59
N LYS A 208 69.70 47.32 -18.30
CA LYS A 208 69.21 48.57 -18.91
C LYS A 208 68.77 48.45 -20.37
N TYR A 209 67.69 49.17 -20.74
CA TYR A 209 67.67 50.26 -21.74
C TYR A 209 66.28 50.95 -21.72
N SER A 210 66.30 52.30 -21.71
CA SER A 210 65.37 53.30 -22.32
C SER A 210 63.91 52.91 -22.64
N SER A 211 62.87 53.74 -22.51
CA SER A 211 62.72 55.17 -22.22
C SER A 211 61.24 55.56 -22.44
N ILE A 212 60.78 56.57 -21.69
CA ILE A 212 59.81 57.62 -22.07
C ILE A 212 58.29 57.39 -21.90
N ASN A 213 57.72 58.41 -21.24
CA ASN A 213 56.34 58.88 -21.07
C ASN A 213 55.45 58.16 -20.03
N ALA A 214 55.31 58.65 -18.79
CA ALA A 214 54.81 59.95 -18.28
C ALA A 214 53.27 60.04 -18.26
N LYS A 215 52.66 59.91 -17.07
CA LYS A 215 52.18 61.03 -16.23
C LYS A 215 51.31 60.51 -15.05
N THR A 216 51.69 60.94 -13.84
CA THR A 216 50.85 61.41 -12.70
C THR A 216 49.79 60.46 -12.09
N PHE A 217 49.55 60.32 -10.79
CA PHE A 217 49.82 61.10 -9.58
C PHE A 217 49.63 60.19 -8.34
N MET A 218 50.28 60.52 -7.22
CA MET A 218 50.31 59.74 -5.97
C MET A 218 49.14 60.04 -5.01
N LYS A 219 48.87 59.01 -4.19
CA LYS A 219 48.40 59.01 -2.78
C LYS A 219 46.90 59.07 -2.43
N SER A 220 46.45 57.93 -1.90
CA SER A 220 45.97 57.73 -0.50
C SER A 220 44.53 58.16 -0.16
N ARG A 221 43.65 57.19 0.18
CA ARG A 221 43.39 56.71 1.56
C ARG A 221 42.05 55.95 1.67
N SER A 222 42.13 54.70 2.15
CA SER A 222 41.21 53.97 3.04
C SER A 222 39.69 54.06 2.87
N LYS A 223 39.06 52.91 2.57
CA LYS A 223 37.96 52.35 3.40
C LYS A 223 37.73 50.87 3.05
N LYS A 224 38.22 49.99 3.92
CA LYS A 224 37.73 48.61 4.07
C LYS A 224 36.28 48.65 4.56
N PHE A 225 35.41 47.89 3.92
CA PHE A 225 34.20 47.35 4.54
C PHE A 225 34.08 45.88 4.10
N GLU A 226 34.85 45.04 4.78
CA GLU A 226 34.77 43.58 4.71
C GLU A 226 33.57 43.13 5.55
N LYS A 227 32.56 42.58 4.90
CA LYS A 227 31.48 41.83 5.55
C LYS A 227 31.61 40.39 5.09
N ASN A 228 32.36 39.60 5.85
CA ASN A 228 32.36 38.13 5.84
C ASN A 228 33.15 37.65 7.06
N GLU A 229 32.52 37.76 8.22
CA GLU A 229 32.89 36.96 9.39
C GLU A 229 31.79 35.92 9.64
N GLU A 230 32.24 34.80 10.21
CA GLU A 230 31.47 33.71 10.83
C GLU A 230 30.99 32.56 9.93
N LEU A 231 31.95 31.90 9.29
CA LEU A 231 31.87 30.46 8.97
C LEU A 231 32.86 29.65 9.85
N LEU A 232 33.09 30.13 11.08
CA LEU A 232 33.99 29.57 12.09
C LEU A 232 33.22 29.22 13.38
N SER A 233 32.32 28.21 13.33
CA SER A 233 31.95 27.41 14.52
C SER A 233 30.98 26.24 14.26
N SER A 234 30.89 25.69 13.04
CA SER A 234 29.99 24.55 12.78
C SER A 234 30.24 23.35 13.70
N ASN A 235 31.50 23.07 14.06
CA ASN A 235 31.80 21.94 14.94
C ASN A 235 31.29 22.13 16.38
N LYS A 236 31.33 23.36 16.91
CA LYS A 236 30.82 23.68 18.26
C LYS A 236 29.29 23.65 18.29
N LEU A 237 28.64 24.19 17.26
CA LEU A 237 27.18 24.15 17.13
C LEU A 237 26.64 22.73 16.95
N ILE A 238 27.28 21.92 16.11
CA ILE A 238 26.93 20.50 15.94
C ILE A 238 27.09 19.74 17.27
N GLN A 239 28.17 20.00 18.01
CA GLN A 239 28.40 19.36 19.30
C GLN A 239 27.33 19.74 20.35
N ILE A 240 26.87 21.00 20.36
CA ILE A 240 25.78 21.46 21.23
C ILE A 240 24.46 20.77 20.88
N ILE A 241 24.13 20.63 19.58
CA ILE A 241 22.92 19.96 19.12
C ILE A 241 22.91 18.48 19.54
N ILE A 242 24.05 17.79 19.42
CA ILE A 242 24.17 16.38 19.83
C ILE A 242 23.95 16.22 21.33
N VAL A 243 24.51 17.10 22.16
CA VAL A 243 24.33 17.05 23.64
C VAL A 243 22.87 17.27 24.02
N ILE A 244 22.16 18.19 23.36
CA ILE A 244 20.74 18.44 23.60
C ILE A 244 19.89 17.21 23.24
N LEU A 245 20.17 16.57 22.11
CA LEU A 245 19.47 15.34 21.69
C LEU A 245 19.67 14.19 22.68
N ILE A 246 20.87 14.01 23.21
CA ILE A 246 21.16 12.99 24.23
C ILE A 246 20.37 13.27 25.51
N PHE A 247 20.27 14.53 25.93
CA PHE A 247 19.49 14.91 27.10
C PHE A 247 17.99 14.64 26.92
N ILE A 248 17.44 14.93 25.74
CA ILE A 248 16.02 14.66 25.45
C ILE A 248 15.74 13.16 25.48
N MET A 249 16.65 12.33 24.97
CA MET A 249 16.49 10.86 24.99
C MET A 249 16.74 10.23 26.36
N ALA A 250 17.44 10.91 27.27
CA ALA A 250 17.72 10.39 28.61
C ALA A 250 16.61 10.69 29.64
N PHE A 251 15.69 11.61 29.33
CA PHE A 251 14.64 12.07 30.25
C PHE A 251 13.21 11.83 29.71
N TRP A 252 13.05 10.90 28.77
CA TRP A 252 11.78 10.35 28.29
C TRP A 252 11.89 8.83 28.25
#